data_AF-Q7N2C8-F1
#
_entry.id   AF-Q7N2C8-F1
#
_cell.length_a   1.000
_cell.length_b   1.000
_cell.length_c   1.000
_cell.angle_alpha   90.00
_cell.angle_beta   90.00
_cell.angle_gamma   90.00
#
_symmetry.space_group_name_H-M   'P 1'
#
loop_
_entity.id
_entity.type
_entity.pdbx_description
1 polymer ?
#
loop_
_entity_poly.entity_id
_entity_poly.type
_entity_poly.pdbx_seq_one_letter_code
_entity_poly.pdbx_strand_id
1 'polypeptide(L)'
;MHNDKTDAYVKRFNQVFNYIERHLDEPLTLEQLSEVANFSRYHFHRQFANYCGIPVGRYIQLMRLKRASYLHYLNFVHEVATHELLTDIYLPLK
;
A
#
# COMPACT_ATOMS: atom_id res chain seq x y z
N MET A 1 -5.16 10.28 -28.27
CA MET A 1 -5.71 11.32 -27.36
C MET A 1 -6.21 10.64 -26.10
N HIS A 2 -5.81 11.17 -24.93
CA HIS A 2 -6.17 10.77 -23.54
C HIS A 2 -5.54 9.49 -22.94
N ASN A 3 -4.29 9.59 -22.46
CA ASN A 3 -3.81 8.76 -21.34
C ASN A 3 -3.08 9.54 -20.22
N ASP A 4 -2.76 10.83 -20.42
CA ASP A 4 -2.07 11.65 -19.41
C ASP A 4 -2.75 11.70 -18.04
N LYS A 5 -4.09 11.65 -18.02
CA LYS A 5 -4.85 11.67 -16.77
C LYS A 5 -4.69 10.36 -16.00
N THR A 6 -4.75 9.23 -16.68
CA THR A 6 -4.57 7.90 -16.08
C THR A 6 -3.16 7.76 -15.52
N ASP A 7 -2.16 8.20 -16.29
CA ASP A 7 -0.75 8.15 -15.90
C ASP A 7 -0.48 9.05 -14.68
N ALA A 8 -1.13 10.22 -14.61
CA ALA A 8 -1.07 11.09 -13.43
C ALA A 8 -1.73 10.45 -12.19
N TYR A 9 -2.84 9.71 -12.36
CA TYR A 9 -3.48 8.97 -11.27
C TYR A 9 -2.59 7.84 -10.75
N VAL A 10 -2.01 7.04 -11.64
CA VAL A 10 -1.07 5.97 -11.29
C VAL A 10 0.13 6.54 -10.54
N LYS A 11 0.70 7.66 -11.02
CA LYS A 11 1.82 8.32 -10.35
C LYS A 11 1.46 8.75 -8.93
N ARG A 12 0.27 9.33 -8.71
CA ARG A 12 -0.20 9.74 -7.37
C ARG A 12 -0.38 8.54 -6.45
N PHE A 13 -0.96 7.44 -6.92
CA PHE A 13 -1.10 6.23 -6.11
C PHE A 13 0.24 5.57 -5.79
N ASN A 14 1.19 5.56 -6.73
CA ASN A 14 2.55 5.07 -6.46
C ASN A 14 3.24 5.89 -5.37
N GLN A 15 3.03 7.21 -5.32
CA GLN A 15 3.54 8.05 -4.22
C GLN A 15 2.93 7.63 -2.87
N VAL A 16 1.63 7.33 -2.83
CA VAL A 16 0.94 6.84 -1.63
C VAL A 16 1.50 5.48 -1.19
N PHE A 17 1.67 4.53 -2.10
CA PHE A 17 2.20 3.21 -1.76
C PHE A 17 3.62 3.31 -1.20
N ASN A 18 4.49 4.07 -1.86
CA ASN A 18 5.85 4.34 -1.39
C ASN A 18 5.85 5.02 -0.01
N TYR A 19 4.91 5.94 0.23
CA TYR A 19 4.79 6.61 1.52
C TYR A 19 4.36 5.64 2.63
N ILE A 20 3.34 4.81 2.38
CA ILE A 20 2.86 3.79 3.32
C ILE A 20 3.98 2.82 3.67
N GLU A 21 4.74 2.34 2.69
CA GLU A 21 5.83 1.39 2.91
C GLU A 21 6.93 1.98 3.82
N ARG A 22 7.31 3.24 3.58
CA ARG A 22 8.36 3.93 4.34
C ARG A 22 7.96 4.29 5.78
N HIS A 23 6.67 4.49 6.04
CA HIS A 23 6.15 4.95 7.33
C HIS A 23 5.22 3.91 7.98
N LEU A 24 5.38 2.63 7.64
CA LEU A 24 4.44 1.58 8.05
C LEU A 24 4.41 1.38 9.57
N ASP A 25 5.52 1.72 10.25
CA ASP A 25 5.69 1.60 11.71
C ASP A 25 5.11 2.81 12.48
N GLU A 26 4.66 3.85 11.78
CA GLU A 26 4.13 5.08 12.36
C GLU A 26 2.60 5.15 12.23
N PRO A 27 1.91 5.95 13.07
CA PRO A 27 0.48 6.20 12.87
C PRO A 27 0.20 6.85 11.51
N LEU A 28 -0.44 6.11 10.60
CA LEU A 28 -0.87 6.59 9.30
C LEU A 28 -2.35 6.98 9.34
N THR A 29 -2.63 8.25 9.05
CA THR A 29 -3.99 8.79 9.01
C THR A 29 -4.49 8.96 7.58
N LEU A 30 -5.82 8.99 7.42
CA LEU A 30 -6.45 9.18 6.11
C LEU A 30 -6.12 10.56 5.52
N GLU A 31 -6.00 11.57 6.38
CA GLU A 31 -5.62 12.94 6.06
C GLU A 31 -4.23 12.99 5.41
N GLN A 32 -3.21 12.46 6.08
CA GLN A 32 -1.84 12.43 5.57
C GLN A 32 -1.76 11.75 4.20
N LEU A 33 -2.42 10.60 4.05
CA LEU A 33 -2.39 9.86 2.79
C LEU A 33 -3.14 10.57 1.66
N SER A 34 -4.20 11.31 1.99
CA SER A 34 -4.91 12.14 1.01
C SER A 34 -4.06 13.32 0.52
N GLU A 35 -3.27 13.92 1.41
CA GLU A 35 -2.33 14.99 1.07
C GLU A 35 -1.21 14.47 0.16
N VAL A 36 -0.62 13.31 0.47
CA VAL A 36 0.39 12.65 -0.39
C VAL A 36 -0.16 12.40 -1.79
N ALA A 37 -1.43 11.99 -1.91
CA ALA A 37 -2.10 11.74 -3.17
C ALA A 37 -2.53 13.02 -3.92
N ASN A 38 -2.46 14.19 -3.28
CA ASN A 38 -3.09 15.43 -3.75
C ASN A 38 -4.59 15.27 -4.03
N PHE A 39 -5.31 14.63 -3.10
CA PHE A 39 -6.76 14.44 -3.13
C PHE A 39 -7.41 14.96 -1.85
N SER A 40 -8.71 15.29 -1.94
CA SER A 40 -9.49 15.46 -0.71
C SER A 40 -9.66 14.11 0.00
N ARG A 41 -9.81 14.13 1.33
CA ARG A 41 -9.96 12.95 2.18
C ARG A 41 -10.99 11.95 1.66
N TYR A 42 -12.19 12.43 1.31
CA TYR A 42 -13.29 11.59 0.83
C TYR A 42 -13.04 11.03 -0.57
N HIS A 43 -12.42 11.83 -1.46
CA HIS A 43 -12.08 11.35 -2.80
C HIS A 43 -10.98 10.29 -2.73
N PHE A 44 -9.94 10.53 -1.92
CA PHE A 44 -8.87 9.56 -1.70
C PHE A 44 -9.42 8.23 -1.18
N HIS A 45 -10.25 8.24 -0.14
CA HIS A 45 -10.83 7.01 0.42
C HIS A 45 -11.58 6.20 -0.64
N ARG A 46 -12.43 6.86 -1.44
CA ARG A 46 -13.21 6.21 -2.51
C ARG A 46 -12.32 5.69 -3.63
N GLN A 47 -11.40 6.51 -4.13
CA GLN A 47 -10.53 6.14 -5.23
C GLN A 47 -9.56 5.03 -4.83
N PHE A 48 -9.03 5.07 -3.60
CA PHE A 48 -8.15 4.02 -3.09
C PHE A 48 -8.90 2.69 -3.02
N ALA A 49 -10.12 2.66 -2.48
CA ALA A 49 -10.92 1.44 -2.42
C ALA A 49 -11.29 0.92 -3.81
N ASN A 50 -11.62 1.81 -4.75
CA ASN A 50 -11.90 1.43 -6.14
C ASN A 50 -10.66 0.87 -6.85
N TYR A 51 -9.48 1.45 -6.59
CA TYR A 51 -8.23 1.05 -7.22
C TYR A 51 -7.67 -0.25 -6.62
N CYS A 52 -7.62 -0.33 -5.29
CA CYS A 52 -7.03 -1.47 -4.58
C CYS A 52 -8.04 -2.59 -4.32
N GLY A 53 -9.35 -2.36 -4.43
CA GLY A 53 -10.41 -3.31 -4.07
C GLY A 53 -10.70 -3.40 -2.56
N ILE A 54 -9.91 -2.74 -1.71
CA ILE A 54 -10.09 -2.70 -0.25
C ILE A 54 -9.88 -1.29 0.32
N PRO A 55 -10.49 -0.96 1.47
CA PRO A 55 -10.23 0.31 2.16
C PRO A 55 -8.76 0.46 2.56
N VAL A 56 -8.26 1.70 2.54
CA VAL A 56 -6.85 2.01 2.87
C VAL A 56 -6.43 1.55 4.26
N GLY A 57 -7.31 1.66 5.26
CA GLY A 57 -7.03 1.17 6.61
C GLY A 57 -6.82 -0.35 6.65
N ARG A 58 -7.60 -1.11 5.87
CA ARG A 58 -7.44 -2.57 5.74
C ARG A 58 -6.14 -2.92 5.03
N TYR A 59 -5.78 -2.17 3.99
CA TYR A 59 -4.52 -2.33 3.29
C TYR A 59 -3.31 -2.14 4.23
N ILE A 60 -3.30 -1.07 5.03
CA ILE A 60 -2.22 -0.80 6.01
C ILE A 60 -2.11 -1.93 7.03
N GLN A 61 -3.24 -2.43 7.56
CA GLN A 61 -3.24 -3.57 8.49
C GLN A 61 -2.62 -4.82 7.87
N LEU A 62 -2.96 -5.15 6.62
CA LEU A 62 -2.39 -6.31 5.92
C LEU A 62 -0.89 -6.15 5.69
N MET A 63 -0.43 -4.94 5.34
CA MET A 63 1.00 -4.66 5.18
C MET A 63 1.77 -4.80 6.49
N ARG A 64 1.22 -4.29 7.61
CA ARG A 64 1.82 -4.46 8.93
C ARG A 64 1.91 -5.92 9.34
N LEU A 65 0.84 -6.69 9.12
CA LEU A 65 0.83 -8.12 9.39
C LEU A 65 1.88 -8.85 8.55
N LYS A 66 1.95 -8.57 7.25
CA LYS A 66 2.96 -9.13 6.35
C LYS A 66 4.38 -8.86 6.87
N ARG A 67 4.68 -7.62 7.27
CA ARG A 67 6.01 -7.26 7.81
C ARG A 67 6.31 -7.96 9.12
N ALA A 68 5.33 -8.05 10.03
CA ALA A 68 5.50 -8.77 11.30
C ALA A 68 5.76 -10.27 11.07
N SER A 69 5.00 -10.91 10.18
CA SER A 69 5.21 -12.31 9.80
C SER A 69 6.58 -12.53 9.15
N TYR A 70 7.00 -11.62 8.26
CA TYR A 70 8.32 -11.67 7.63
C TYR A 70 9.45 -11.55 8.65
N LEU A 71 9.38 -10.58 9.57
CA LEU A 71 10.37 -10.41 10.64
C LEU A 71 10.40 -11.63 11.57
N HIS A 72 9.25 -12.19 11.95
CA HIS A 72 9.20 -13.40 12.78
C HIS A 72 9.82 -14.61 12.07
N TYR A 73 9.52 -14.78 10.78
CA TYR A 73 10.08 -15.85 9.99
C TYR A 73 11.60 -15.74 9.86
N LEU A 74 12.14 -14.56 9.54
CA LEU A 74 13.59 -14.34 9.47
C LEU A 74 14.30 -14.56 10.81
N ASN A 75 13.64 -14.23 11.93
CA ASN A 75 14.18 -14.47 13.26
C ASN A 75 14.15 -15.96 13.66
N PHE A 76 13.32 -16.78 13.00
CA PHE A 76 13.16 -18.21 13.30
C PHE A 76 13.88 -19.12 12.31
N VAL A 77 14.02 -18.69 11.05
CA VAL A 77 14.66 -19.42 9.95
C VAL A 77 15.74 -18.52 9.36
N HIS A 78 16.99 -18.69 9.81
CA HIS A 78 18.11 -17.83 9.43
C HIS A 78 18.58 -17.97 7.96
N GLU A 79 17.98 -18.86 7.17
CA GLU A 79 18.47 -19.27 5.84
C GLU A 79 17.38 -19.30 4.76
N VAL A 80 16.60 -18.22 4.60
CA VAL A 80 15.64 -18.16 3.49
C VAL A 80 15.82 -16.85 2.76
N ALA A 81 16.06 -16.96 1.46
CA ALA A 81 16.27 -15.82 0.62
C ALA A 81 14.97 -15.00 0.50
N THR A 82 15.09 -13.68 0.58
CA THR A 82 13.96 -12.73 0.66
C THR A 82 12.95 -12.85 -0.51
N HIS A 83 13.37 -13.44 -1.63
CA HIS A 83 12.56 -13.65 -2.84
C HIS A 83 11.67 -14.91 -2.78
N GLU A 84 11.89 -15.83 -1.85
CA GLU A 84 11.07 -17.04 -1.68
C GLU A 84 9.85 -16.82 -0.79
N LEU A 85 9.78 -15.69 -0.08
CA LEU A 85 8.65 -15.29 0.76
C LEU A 85 7.53 -14.63 -0.06
N LEU A 86 7.14 -15.29 -1.16
CA LEU A 86 5.94 -14.97 -1.93
C LEU A 86 4.70 -15.29 -1.08
N THR A 87 4.36 -14.36 -0.20
CA THR A 87 3.04 -14.32 0.43
C THR A 87 2.08 -13.72 -0.59
N ASP A 88 1.24 -14.58 -1.16
CA ASP A 88 0.17 -14.30 -2.12
C ASP A 88 -0.91 -13.37 -1.54
N ILE A 89 -0.54 -12.16 -1.13
CA ILE A 89 -1.45 -11.06 -0.86
C ILE A 89 -1.30 -10.06 -2.00
N TYR A 90 -1.51 -10.54 -3.22
CA TYR A 90 -1.77 -9.66 -4.36
C TYR A 90 -3.28 -9.59 -4.55
N LEU A 91 -3.87 -8.47 -4.12
CA LEU A 91 -5.18 -8.08 -4.63
C LEU A 91 -5.08 -7.90 -6.15
N PRO A 92 -6.12 -8.31 -6.90
CA PRO A 92 -6.09 -8.31 -8.34
C PRO A 92 -5.98 -6.86 -8.84
N LEU A 93 -4.86 -6.54 -9.50
CA LEU A 93 -4.74 -5.34 -10.31
C LEU A 93 -5.58 -5.58 -11.57
N LYS A 94 -6.73 -4.90 -11.67
CA LYS A 94 -7.45 -4.70 -12.93
C LYS A 94 -6.98 -3.43 -13.60
#